data_AF-A0A413UWG8-F1
#
_entry.id   AF-A0A413UWG8-F1
#
_cell.length_a   1.000
_cell.length_b   1.000
_cell.length_c   1.000
_cell.angle_alpha   90.00
_cell.angle_beta   90.00
_cell.angle_gamma   90.00
#
_symmetry.space_group_name_H-M   'P 1'
#
loop_
_entity.id
_entity.type
_entity.pdbx_description
1 polymer ?
#
loop_
_entity_poly.entity_id
_entity_poly.type
_entity_poly.pdbx_seq_one_letter_code
_entity_poly.pdbx_strand_id
1 'polypeptide(L)'
;MEKTDIDRRIIEYITYLTDIKVYKSEAEYLRAVGMASTKISEVRKGKVSFRPDEIRNILINSKTLNAHWIMTGEGTMFQQEENKDISLAYAIDRCRQLEKENNQLNKENKELLLQVGELTGRIKEIKKDVPKENNVTCADASGSDLEK
;
A
#
# COMPACT_ATOMS: atom_id res chain seq x y z
N MET A 1 -36.82 -15.05 -15.16
CA MET A 1 -35.43 -14.78 -15.52
C MET A 1 -34.73 -16.10 -15.71
N GLU A 2 -34.22 -16.34 -16.90
CA GLU A 2 -33.57 -17.61 -17.19
C GLU A 2 -32.13 -17.58 -16.66
N LYS A 3 -31.62 -18.72 -16.21
CA LYS A 3 -30.25 -18.85 -15.69
C LYS A 3 -29.19 -18.39 -16.71
N THR A 4 -29.53 -18.47 -17.98
CA THR A 4 -28.79 -17.97 -19.15
C THR A 4 -28.53 -16.45 -19.09
N ASP A 5 -29.43 -15.67 -18.48
CA ASP A 5 -29.28 -14.21 -18.37
C ASP A 5 -28.17 -13.81 -17.40
N ILE A 6 -28.05 -14.54 -16.28
CA ILE A 6 -26.98 -14.34 -15.29
C ILE A 6 -25.64 -14.71 -15.91
N ASP A 7 -25.58 -15.86 -16.59
CA ASP A 7 -24.38 -16.32 -17.29
C ASP A 7 -23.89 -15.28 -18.31
N ARG A 8 -24.82 -14.70 -19.09
CA ARG A 8 -24.52 -13.65 -20.07
C ARG A 8 -23.89 -12.41 -19.42
N ARG A 9 -24.48 -11.92 -18.31
CA ARG A 9 -23.98 -10.72 -17.61
C ARG A 9 -22.63 -10.94 -16.94
N ILE A 10 -22.37 -12.14 -16.43
CA ILE A 10 -21.05 -12.49 -15.90
C ILE A 10 -20.01 -12.49 -17.03
N ILE A 11 -20.32 -13.09 -18.18
CA ILE A 11 -19.42 -13.06 -19.33
C ILE A 11 -19.17 -11.62 -19.78
N GLU A 12 -20.21 -10.79 -19.85
CA GLU A 12 -20.11 -9.36 -20.18
C GLU A 12 -19.13 -8.63 -19.26
N TYR A 13 -19.22 -8.84 -17.94
CA TYR A 13 -18.29 -8.27 -16.97
C TYR A 13 -16.84 -8.75 -17.17
N ILE A 14 -16.64 -10.05 -17.41
CA ILE A 14 -15.29 -10.61 -17.61
C ILE A 14 -14.68 -10.10 -18.91
N THR A 15 -15.47 -10.00 -19.98
CA THR A 15 -15.04 -9.42 -21.25
C THR A 15 -14.64 -7.95 -21.07
N TYR A 16 -15.44 -7.15 -20.35
CA TYR A 16 -15.08 -5.78 -19.99
C TYR A 16 -13.70 -5.70 -19.34
N LEU A 17 -13.42 -6.54 -18.33
CA LEU A 17 -12.12 -6.55 -17.64
C LEU A 17 -10.94 -6.84 -18.56
N THR A 18 -11.15 -7.66 -19.59
CA THR A 18 -10.12 -7.96 -20.61
C THR A 18 -9.95 -6.86 -21.65
N ASP A 19 -11.03 -6.14 -21.96
CA ASP A 19 -10.99 -5.02 -22.90
C ASP A 19 -10.22 -3.85 -22.31
N ILE A 20 -10.47 -3.52 -21.03
CA ILE A 20 -9.73 -2.49 -20.29
C ILE A 20 -8.36 -2.95 -19.77
N LYS A 21 -7.90 -4.15 -20.16
CA LYS A 21 -6.57 -4.70 -19.83
C LYS A 21 -6.26 -4.85 -18.34
N VAL A 22 -7.28 -4.98 -17.48
CA VAL A 22 -7.08 -5.39 -16.07
C VAL A 22 -6.57 -6.82 -16.01
N TYR A 23 -7.05 -7.68 -16.92
CA TYR A 23 -6.52 -9.01 -17.15
C TYR A 23 -6.15 -9.17 -18.63
N LYS A 24 -5.09 -9.93 -18.91
CA LYS A 24 -4.62 -10.25 -20.27
C LYS A 24 -5.59 -11.16 -21.02
N SER A 25 -6.35 -11.98 -20.29
CA SER A 25 -7.33 -12.91 -20.87
C SER A 25 -8.39 -13.31 -19.85
N GLU A 26 -9.53 -13.82 -20.35
CA GLU A 26 -10.59 -14.35 -19.49
C GLU A 26 -10.11 -15.54 -18.66
N ALA A 27 -9.21 -16.37 -19.21
CA ALA A 27 -8.59 -17.49 -18.52
C ALA A 27 -7.69 -17.05 -17.35
N GLU A 28 -7.03 -15.89 -17.47
CA GLU A 28 -6.25 -15.31 -16.37
C GLU A 28 -7.18 -14.85 -15.25
N TYR A 29 -8.27 -14.15 -15.58
CA TYR A 29 -9.29 -13.76 -14.60
C TYR A 29 -9.87 -14.98 -13.88
N LEU A 30 -10.29 -16.02 -14.61
CA LEU A 30 -10.87 -17.23 -14.01
C LEU A 30 -9.92 -17.88 -13.01
N ARG A 31 -8.62 -17.99 -13.34
CA ARG A 31 -7.61 -18.51 -12.42
C ARG A 31 -7.47 -17.65 -11.17
N ALA A 32 -7.52 -16.32 -11.31
CA ALA A 32 -7.44 -15.39 -10.18
C ALA A 32 -8.61 -15.56 -9.20
N VAL A 33 -9.80 -15.93 -9.69
CA VAL A 33 -10.99 -16.19 -8.86
C VAL A 33 -11.20 -17.68 -8.53
N GLY A 34 -10.19 -18.52 -8.77
CA GLY A 34 -10.19 -19.94 -8.38
C GLY A 34 -11.04 -20.86 -9.27
N MET A 35 -11.25 -20.50 -10.54
CA MET A 35 -12.03 -21.28 -11.51
C MET A 35 -11.16 -21.88 -12.62
N ALA A 36 -11.66 -22.97 -13.21
CA ALA A 36 -11.04 -23.60 -14.38
C ALA A 36 -11.05 -22.64 -15.58
N SER A 37 -9.92 -22.54 -16.30
CA SER A 37 -9.78 -21.65 -17.46
C SER A 37 -10.73 -21.98 -18.62
N THR A 38 -11.27 -23.19 -18.67
CA THR A 38 -12.22 -23.65 -19.70
C THR A 38 -13.66 -23.20 -19.43
N LYS A 39 -13.98 -22.73 -18.22
CA LYS A 39 -15.35 -22.48 -17.74
C LYS A 39 -16.16 -21.63 -18.72
N ILE A 40 -15.67 -20.46 -19.12
CA ILE A 40 -16.40 -19.56 -20.02
C ILE A 40 -16.68 -20.22 -21.37
N SER A 41 -15.75 -21.01 -21.91
CA SER A 41 -15.97 -21.71 -23.17
C SER A 41 -17.08 -22.76 -23.07
N GLU A 42 -17.27 -23.38 -21.91
CA GLU A 42 -18.34 -24.34 -21.65
C GLU A 42 -19.68 -23.64 -21.42
N VAL A 43 -19.68 -22.49 -20.73
CA VAL A 43 -20.86 -21.63 -20.54
C VAL A 43 -21.37 -21.10 -21.89
N ARG A 44 -20.48 -20.58 -22.75
CA ARG A 44 -20.83 -20.14 -24.11
C ARG A 44 -21.45 -21.24 -24.97
N LYS A 45 -21.09 -22.50 -24.71
CA LYS A 45 -21.65 -23.69 -25.38
C LYS A 45 -22.95 -24.20 -24.73
N GLY A 46 -23.42 -23.55 -23.66
CA GLY A 46 -24.60 -23.98 -22.91
C GLY A 46 -24.41 -25.30 -22.13
N LYS A 47 -23.18 -25.78 -21.96
CA LYS A 47 -22.90 -27.06 -21.28
C LYS A 47 -22.98 -26.95 -19.77
N VAL A 48 -22.63 -25.79 -19.24
CA VAL A 48 -22.60 -25.48 -17.81
C VAL A 48 -23.07 -24.05 -17.59
N SER A 49 -23.45 -23.72 -16.37
CA SER A 49 -23.70 -22.34 -15.92
C SER A 49 -22.77 -21.98 -14.77
N PHE A 50 -22.71 -20.71 -14.42
CA PHE A 50 -22.10 -20.29 -13.16
C PHE A 50 -22.92 -20.80 -11.97
N ARG A 51 -22.24 -21.41 -11.01
CA ARG A 51 -22.82 -21.89 -9.76
C ARG A 51 -22.84 -20.78 -8.71
N PRO A 52 -23.72 -20.84 -7.70
CA PRO A 52 -23.80 -19.80 -6.67
C PRO A 52 -22.46 -19.49 -5.97
N ASP A 53 -21.64 -20.50 -5.70
CA ASP A 53 -20.30 -20.35 -5.13
C ASP A 53 -19.32 -19.65 -6.08
N GLU A 54 -19.38 -19.95 -7.38
CA GLU A 54 -18.59 -19.27 -8.40
C GLU A 54 -19.00 -17.79 -8.53
N ILE A 55 -20.31 -17.51 -8.51
CA ILE A 55 -20.84 -16.13 -8.53
C ILE A 55 -20.41 -15.38 -7.27
N ARG A 56 -20.46 -16.03 -6.10
CA ARG A 56 -19.95 -15.48 -4.84
C ARG A 56 -18.47 -15.12 -4.93
N ASN A 57 -17.65 -16.01 -5.50
CA ASN A 57 -16.22 -15.75 -5.67
C ASN A 57 -15.96 -14.55 -6.58
N ILE A 58 -16.73 -14.40 -7.66
CA ILE A 58 -16.66 -13.23 -8.55
C ILE A 58 -16.99 -11.95 -7.78
N LEU A 59 -18.10 -11.92 -7.05
CA LEU A 59 -18.57 -10.73 -6.33
C LEU A 59 -17.62 -10.31 -5.20
N ILE A 60 -17.04 -11.27 -4.47
CA ILE A 60 -16.07 -10.97 -3.40
C ILE A 60 -14.78 -10.38 -3.95
N ASN A 61 -14.33 -10.85 -5.12
CA ASN A 61 -13.13 -10.34 -5.78
C ASN A 61 -13.38 -9.05 -6.59
N SER A 62 -14.64 -8.65 -6.77
CA SER A 62 -15.05 -7.53 -7.61
C SER A 62 -15.92 -6.54 -6.83
N LYS A 63 -15.31 -5.79 -5.92
CA LYS A 63 -16.03 -4.89 -4.99
C LYS A 63 -16.89 -3.83 -5.69
N THR A 64 -16.50 -3.41 -6.89
CA THR A 64 -17.22 -2.40 -7.68
C THR A 64 -18.35 -2.99 -8.51
N LEU A 65 -18.44 -4.32 -8.65
CA LEU A 65 -19.48 -4.98 -9.42
C LEU A 65 -20.81 -4.92 -8.69
N ASN A 66 -21.85 -4.53 -9.42
CA ASN A 66 -23.20 -4.45 -8.89
C ASN A 66 -23.84 -5.84 -8.89
N ALA A 67 -23.98 -6.43 -7.70
CA ALA A 67 -24.63 -7.72 -7.51
C ALA A 67 -26.10 -7.68 -7.95
N HIS A 68 -26.80 -6.56 -7.75
CA HIS A 68 -28.18 -6.41 -8.20
C HIS A 68 -28.26 -6.51 -9.71
N TRP A 69 -27.39 -5.80 -10.45
CA TRP A 69 -27.34 -5.89 -11.91
C TRP A 69 -27.00 -7.30 -12.41
N ILE A 70 -26.06 -8.00 -11.80
CA ILE A 70 -25.76 -9.41 -12.16
C ILE A 70 -27.00 -10.27 -11.99
N MET A 71 -27.72 -10.11 -10.88
CA MET A 71 -28.85 -10.94 -10.55
C MET A 71 -30.05 -10.59 -11.40
N THR A 72 -30.47 -9.33 -11.49
CA THR A 72 -31.74 -8.91 -12.10
C THR A 72 -31.60 -8.38 -13.52
N GLY A 73 -30.42 -7.88 -13.89
CA GLY A 73 -30.20 -7.11 -15.12
C GLY A 73 -30.62 -5.64 -15.03
N GLU A 74 -31.10 -5.19 -13.87
CA GLU A 74 -31.52 -3.81 -13.65
C GLU A 74 -30.36 -2.94 -13.13
N GLY A 75 -30.37 -1.66 -13.51
CA GLY A 75 -29.32 -0.71 -13.15
C GLY A 75 -28.04 -0.84 -13.98
N THR A 76 -26.92 -0.41 -13.42
CA THR A 76 -25.61 -0.41 -14.09
C THR A 76 -24.72 -1.55 -13.61
N MET A 77 -23.82 -2.03 -14.49
CA MET A 77 -22.82 -3.07 -14.20
C MET A 77 -22.00 -2.75 -12.95
N PHE A 78 -21.59 -1.49 -12.79
CA PHE A 78 -20.86 -1.05 -11.62
C PHE A 78 -21.79 -0.41 -10.61
N GLN A 79 -21.48 -0.60 -9.33
CA GLN A 79 -22.09 0.15 -8.25
C GLN A 79 -21.82 1.63 -8.49
N GLN A 80 -22.88 2.44 -8.49
CA GLN A 80 -22.70 3.88 -8.46
C GLN A 80 -22.10 4.23 -7.11
N GLU A 81 -20.97 4.93 -7.10
CA GLU A 81 -20.44 5.51 -5.87
C GLU A 81 -21.41 6.61 -5.41
N GLU A 82 -22.43 6.24 -4.66
CA GLU A 82 -23.45 7.17 -4.14
C GLU A 82 -22.90 8.18 -3.10
N ASN A 83 -21.57 8.32 -2.95
CA ASN A 83 -20.96 9.20 -1.94
C ASN A 83 -19.65 9.87 -2.37
N LYS A 84 -19.56 10.35 -3.62
CA LYS A 84 -18.40 11.18 -4.03
C LYS A 84 -18.30 12.49 -3.24
N ASP A 85 -19.43 13.11 -2.89
CA ASP A 85 -19.41 14.41 -2.22
C ASP A 85 -18.97 14.33 -0.74
N ILE A 86 -19.39 13.31 0.00
CA ILE A 86 -18.96 13.09 1.39
C ILE A 86 -17.48 12.67 1.44
N SER A 87 -17.06 11.82 0.49
CA SER A 87 -15.66 11.35 0.38
C SER A 87 -14.70 12.50 0.02
N LEU A 88 -15.11 13.40 -0.88
CA LEU A 88 -14.28 14.51 -1.31
C LEU A 88 -14.13 15.59 -0.21
N ALA A 89 -15.21 15.94 0.47
CA ALA A 89 -15.14 16.91 1.57
C ALA A 89 -14.25 16.42 2.72
N TYR A 90 -14.36 15.14 3.07
CA TYR A 90 -13.48 14.50 4.05
C TYR A 90 -12.02 14.47 3.59
N ALA A 91 -11.76 14.11 2.32
CA ALA A 91 -10.42 14.11 1.75
C ALA A 91 -9.78 15.52 1.76
N ILE A 92 -10.54 16.54 1.40
CA ILE A 92 -10.08 17.95 1.42
C ILE A 92 -9.75 18.39 2.85
N ASP A 93 -10.61 18.08 3.82
CA ASP A 93 -10.34 18.44 5.22
C ASP A 93 -9.10 17.72 5.76
N ARG A 94 -8.96 16.43 5.45
CA ARG A 94 -7.78 15.65 5.83
C ARG A 94 -6.50 16.18 5.20
N CYS A 95 -6.53 16.59 3.92
CA CYS A 95 -5.40 17.24 3.26
C CYS A 95 -4.98 18.54 3.98
N ARG A 96 -5.94 19.40 4.34
CA ARG A 96 -5.66 20.64 5.09
C ARG A 96 -5.04 20.38 6.46
N GLN A 97 -5.50 19.35 7.16
CA GLN A 97 -4.92 18.96 8.45
C GLN A 97 -3.47 18.50 8.28
N LEU A 98 -3.20 17.63 7.30
CA LEU A 98 -1.87 17.12 7.01
C LEU A 98 -0.89 18.21 6.59
N GLU A 99 -1.34 19.23 5.86
CA GLU A 99 -0.51 20.40 5.52
C GLU A 99 -0.12 21.20 6.76
N LYS A 100 -1.05 21.41 7.71
CA LYS A 100 -0.76 22.09 8.97
C LYS A 100 0.25 21.30 9.80
N GLU A 101 0.05 19.99 9.95
CA GLU A 101 0.96 19.10 10.65
C GLU A 101 2.36 19.12 10.02
N ASN A 102 2.46 19.03 8.70
CA ASN A 102 3.75 19.10 7.98
C ASN A 102 4.46 20.45 8.18
N ASN A 103 3.71 21.56 8.13
CA ASN A 103 4.29 22.88 8.35
C ASN A 103 4.81 23.05 9.78
N GLN A 104 4.10 22.50 10.77
CA GLN A 104 4.53 22.50 12.15
C GLN A 104 5.77 21.65 12.36
N LEU A 105 5.79 20.41 11.85
CA LEU A 105 6.94 19.52 11.90
C LEU A 105 8.17 20.13 11.22
N ASN A 106 7.99 20.80 10.08
CA ASN A 106 9.08 21.50 9.41
C ASN A 106 9.66 22.65 10.23
N LYS A 107 8.82 23.37 10.99
CA LYS A 107 9.27 24.42 11.90
C LYS A 107 10.08 23.83 13.06
N GLU A 108 9.59 22.75 13.67
CA GLU A 108 10.28 22.05 14.75
C GLU A 108 11.62 21.46 14.30
N ASN A 109 11.67 20.85 13.11
CA ASN A 109 12.91 20.33 12.54
C ASN A 109 13.96 21.42 12.32
N LYS A 110 13.56 22.61 11.87
CA LYS A 110 14.49 23.75 11.70
C LYS A 110 15.05 24.21 13.05
N GLU A 111 14.20 24.29 14.07
CA GLU A 111 14.61 24.68 15.42
C GLU A 111 15.58 23.67 16.02
N LEU A 112 15.28 22.37 15.93
CA LEU A 112 16.16 21.31 16.40
C LEU A 112 17.51 21.33 15.68
N LEU A 113 17.52 21.59 14.38
CA LEU A 113 18.75 21.68 13.60
C LEU A 113 19.66 22.83 14.06
N LEU A 114 19.08 23.97 14.43
CA LEU A 114 19.82 25.09 15.01
C LEU A 114 20.43 24.71 16.37
N GLN A 115 19.64 24.12 17.26
CA GLN A 115 20.10 23.71 18.59
C GLN A 115 21.21 22.64 18.51
N VAL A 116 21.08 21.66 17.62
CA VAL A 116 22.13 20.65 17.36
C VAL A 116 23.41 21.33 16.85
N GLY A 117 23.29 22.33 15.99
CA GLY A 117 24.43 23.12 15.51
C GLY A 117 25.16 23.85 16.64
N GLU A 118 24.42 24.54 17.51
CA GLU A 118 24.98 25.24 18.67
C GLU A 118 25.68 24.30 19.65
N LEU A 119 25.02 23.19 20.01
CA LEU A 119 25.58 22.18 20.90
C LEU A 119 26.85 21.56 20.32
N THR A 120 26.84 21.27 19.01
CA THR A 120 28.03 20.78 18.30
C THR A 120 29.18 21.80 18.35
N GLY A 121 28.87 23.09 18.22
CA GLY A 121 29.84 24.18 18.39
C GLY A 121 30.46 24.20 19.78
N ARG A 122 29.62 24.20 20.83
CA ARG A 122 30.08 24.18 22.24
C ARG A 122 30.94 22.95 22.55
N ILE A 123 30.56 21.76 22.05
CA ILE A 123 31.36 20.54 22.23
C ILE A 123 32.74 20.69 21.58
N LYS A 124 32.85 21.31 20.40
CA LYS A 124 34.14 21.55 19.75
C LYS A 124 35.03 22.50 20.55
N GLU A 125 34.45 23.55 21.14
CA GLU A 125 35.18 24.49 21.99
C GLU A 125 35.69 23.80 23.25
N ILE A 126 34.82 23.10 23.98
CA ILE A 126 35.22 22.35 25.19
C ILE A 126 36.34 21.34 24.86
N LYS A 127 36.26 20.64 23.73
CA LYS A 127 37.31 19.69 23.30
C LYS A 127 38.66 20.33 22.99
N LYS A 128 38.73 21.64 22.69
CA LYS A 128 40.01 22.35 22.49
C LYS A 128 40.73 22.61 23.81
N ASP A 129 39.98 22.77 24.90
CA ASP A 129 40.51 23.07 26.23
C ASP A 129 40.80 21.81 27.06
N VAL A 130 40.45 20.61 26.56
CA VAL A 130 40.88 19.34 27.15
C VAL A 130 42.36 19.13 26.82
N PRO A 131 43.26 19.05 27.82
CA PRO A 131 44.64 18.69 27.57
C PRO A 131 44.64 17.34 26.84
N LYS A 132 45.35 17.26 25.70
CA LYS A 132 45.69 15.94 25.15
C LYS A 132 46.40 15.20 26.28
N GLU A 133 45.89 14.03 26.67
CA GLU A 133 46.68 13.11 27.48
C GLU A 133 47.96 12.84 26.70
N ASN A 134 49.00 13.60 27.03
CA ASN A 134 50.35 13.29 26.59
C ASN A 134 50.62 11.92 27.17
N ASN A 135 50.88 10.95 26.28
CA ASN A 135 51.40 9.64 26.65
C ASN A 135 52.56 9.88 27.62
N VAL A 136 52.31 9.70 28.92
CA VAL A 136 53.37 9.72 29.92
C VAL A 136 54.11 8.42 29.67
N THR A 137 55.16 8.48 28.87
CA THR A 137 56.16 7.42 28.80
C THR A 137 56.77 7.33 30.18
N CYS A 138 56.29 6.39 30.99
CA CYS A 138 56.93 6.00 32.23
C CYS A 138 58.37 5.61 31.85
N ALA A 139 59.35 6.45 32.22
CA ALA A 139 60.74 6.11 32.00
C ALA A 139 61.06 4.86 32.83
N ASP A 140 61.58 3.83 32.18
CA ASP A 140 62.12 2.64 32.82
C ASP A 140 63.26 3.07 33.75
N ALA A 141 62.99 3.17 35.05
CA ALA A 141 64.03 3.25 36.06
C ALA A 141 64.68 1.87 36.14
N SER A 142 65.69 1.66 35.29
CA SER A 142 66.62 0.53 35.36
C SER A 142 67.34 0.54 36.70
N GLY A 143 66.78 -0.13 37.70
CA GLY A 143 67.43 -0.44 38.97
C GLY A 143 68.38 -1.63 38.81
N SER A 144 69.54 -1.40 38.20
CA SER A 144 70.70 -2.25 38.42
C SER A 144 71.37 -1.80 39.71
N ASP A 145 71.10 -2.49 40.81
CA ASP A 145 72.04 -2.69 41.93
C ASP A 145 71.38 -3.52 43.04
N LEU A 146 71.74 -4.80 43.12
CA LEU A 146 71.88 -5.59 44.35
C LEU A 146 72.51 -6.94 43.99
N GLU A 147 73.83 -6.91 43.76
CA GLU A 147 74.69 -8.09 43.83
C GLU A 147 74.73 -8.62 45.28
N LYS A 148 74.82 -9.95 45.41
CA LYS A 148 75.16 -10.66 46.65
C LYS A 148 76.67 -10.85 46.76
#